data_AF-A0A0B5GZP2-F1
#
_entry.id   AF-A0A0B5GZP2-F1
#
_cell.length_a   1.000
_cell.length_b   1.000
_cell.length_c   1.000
_cell.angle_alpha   90.00
_cell.angle_beta   90.00
_cell.angle_gamma   90.00
#
_symmetry.space_group_name_H-M   'P 1'
#
loop_
_entity.id
_entity.type
_entity.pdbx_description
1 polymer ?
#
loop_
_entity_poly.entity_id
_entity_poly.type
_entity_poly.pdbx_seq_one_letter_code
_entity_poly.pdbx_strand_id
1 'polypeptide(L)' 'MEVLSPTQNYPGVVLGVLCAGVGAVLQGVESSVLWGLIGYFVGKSIQSTLWTITGERTS' A
#
# COMPACT_ATOMS: atom_id res chain seq x y z
N MET A 1 -19.03 -16.47 3.97
CA MET A 1 -18.12 -15.66 3.14
C MET A 1 -17.63 -14.53 4.01
N GLU A 2 -16.52 -14.74 4.72
CA GLU A 2 -15.87 -13.64 5.45
C GLU A 2 -15.45 -12.60 4.43
N VAL A 3 -16.10 -11.44 4.49
CA VAL A 3 -15.70 -10.27 3.71
C VAL A 3 -14.40 -9.79 4.34
N LEU A 4 -13.27 -10.41 3.94
CA LEU A 4 -11.94 -9.88 4.27
C LEU A 4 -11.93 -8.44 3.76
N SER A 5 -11.86 -7.51 4.71
CA SER A 5 -11.92 -6.07 4.46
C SER A 5 -11.02 -5.72 3.26
N PRO A 6 -11.43 -4.81 2.36
CA PRO A 6 -10.63 -4.45 1.17
C PRO A 6 -9.19 -4.05 1.51
N THR A 7 -8.96 -3.62 2.76
CA THR A 7 -7.67 -3.37 3.40
C THR A 7 -6.72 -4.58 3.46
N GLN A 8 -7.23 -5.80 3.71
CA GLN A 8 -6.42 -7.03 3.73
C GLN A 8 -6.12 -7.55 2.32
N ASN A 9 -7.00 -7.29 1.37
CA ASN A 9 -6.86 -7.81 0.01
C ASN A 9 -5.96 -6.92 -0.86
N TYR A 10 -5.94 -5.61 -0.61
CA TYR A 10 -5.18 -4.64 -1.42
C TYR A 10 -4.40 -3.62 -0.58
N PRO A 11 -3.37 -4.06 0.18
CA PRO A 11 -2.57 -3.18 1.04
C PRO A 11 -1.85 -2.06 0.26
N GLY A 12 -1.45 -2.33 -0.99
CA GLY A 12 -0.88 -1.32 -1.89
C GLY A 12 -1.88 -0.20 -2.20
N VAL A 13 -3.14 -0.52 -2.47
CA VAL A 13 -4.15 0.50 -2.82
C VAL A 13 -4.44 1.39 -1.62
N VAL A 14 -4.57 0.82 -0.42
CA VAL A 14 -4.81 1.60 0.81
C VAL A 14 -3.64 2.52 1.10
N LEU A 15 -2.42 2.00 1.05
CA LEU A 15 -1.23 2.81 1.33
C LEU A 15 -1.07 3.89 0.26
N GLY A 16 -1.33 3.60 -1.01
CA GLY A 16 -1.34 4.58 -2.09
C GLY A 16 -2.36 5.70 -1.88
N VAL A 17 -3.59 5.39 -1.48
CA VAL A 17 -4.62 6.41 -1.21
C VAL A 17 -4.23 7.30 -0.02
N LEU A 18 -3.70 6.72 1.06
CA LEU A 18 -3.23 7.49 2.21
C LEU A 18 -2.05 8.41 1.84
N CYS A 19 -1.09 7.88 1.08
CA CYS A 19 0.08 8.61 0.62
C CYS A 19 -0.32 9.76 -0.33
N ALA A 20 -1.24 9.50 -1.26
CA ALA A 20 -1.81 10.52 -2.15
C ALA A 20 -2.51 11.63 -1.37
N GLY A 21 -3.30 11.28 -0.35
CA GLY A 21 -3.96 12.26 0.53
C GLY A 21 -2.95 13.17 1.25
N VAL A 22 -1.88 12.58 1.81
CA VAL A 22 -0.79 13.34 2.46
C VAL A 22 -0.08 14.24 1.45
N GLY A 23 0.23 13.73 0.25
CA GLY A 23 0.85 14.51 -0.82
C GLY A 23 -0.03 15.69 -1.28
N ALA A 24 -1.34 15.48 -1.38
CA ALA A 24 -2.30 16.53 -1.74
C ALA A 24 -2.34 17.65 -0.70
N VAL A 25 -2.29 17.30 0.60
CA VAL A 25 -2.34 18.26 1.70
C VAL A 25 -1.03 19.04 1.84
N LEU A 26 0.12 18.38 1.69
CA LEU A 26 1.43 18.99 1.95
C LEU A 26 2.04 19.70 0.75
N GLN A 27 1.82 19.19 -0.47
CA GLN A 27 2.54 19.63 -1.67
C GLN A 27 1.62 19.92 -2.87
N GLY A 28 0.30 19.87 -2.67
CA GLY A 28 -0.68 20.14 -3.72
C GLY A 28 -1.01 18.92 -4.60
N VAL A 29 -2.00 19.12 -5.48
CA VAL A 29 -2.63 18.04 -6.26
C VAL A 29 -1.65 17.36 -7.22
N GLU A 30 -0.71 18.09 -7.81
CA GLU A 30 0.26 17.50 -8.75
C GLU A 30 1.21 16.50 -8.06
N SER A 31 1.64 16.82 -6.84
CA SER A 31 2.49 15.94 -6.03
C SER A 31 1.74 14.75 -5.42
N SER A 32 0.40 14.82 -5.34
CA SER A 32 -0.43 13.75 -4.78
C SER A 32 -0.37 12.45 -5.61
N VAL A 33 -0.25 12.57 -6.94
CA VAL A 33 -0.19 11.39 -7.84
C VAL A 33 1.11 10.64 -7.64
N LEU A 34 2.23 11.37 -7.52
CA LEU A 34 3.55 10.80 -7.26
C LEU A 34 3.58 10.12 -5.89
N TRP A 35 3.10 10.81 -4.85
CA TRP A 35 2.98 10.22 -3.51
C TRP A 35 2.07 8.99 -3.50
N GLY A 36 0.97 9.01 -4.25
CA GLY A 36 0.08 7.85 -4.40
C GLY A 36 0.76 6.64 -5.05
N LEU A 37 1.52 6.86 -6.13
CA LEU A 37 2.30 5.81 -6.79
C LEU A 37 3.39 5.24 -5.87
N ILE A 38 4.09 6.11 -5.13
CA ILE A 38 5.11 5.71 -4.16
C ILE A 38 4.46 4.86 -3.06
N GLY A 39 3.36 5.31 -2.46
CA GLY A 39 2.62 4.57 -1.44
C GLY A 39 2.12 3.22 -1.96
N TYR A 40 1.63 3.16 -3.20
CA TYR A 40 1.19 1.92 -3.83
C TYR A 40 2.31 0.90 -3.98
N PHE A 41 3.46 1.33 -4.52
CA PHE A 41 4.63 0.47 -4.68
C PHE A 41 5.16 -0.01 -3.34
N VAL A 42 5.28 0.88 -2.35
CA VAL A 42 5.73 0.53 -1.00
C VAL A 42 4.81 -0.52 -0.37
N GLY A 43 3.48 -0.35 -0.49
CA GLY A 43 2.54 -1.33 0.07
C GLY A 43 2.63 -2.71 -0.59
N LYS A 44 2.88 -2.76 -1.91
CA LYS A 44 3.14 -4.04 -2.61
C LYS A 44 4.48 -4.65 -2.20
N SER A 45 5.53 -3.85 -2.00
CA SER A 45 6.83 -4.32 -1.52
C SER A 45 6.73 -4.92 -0.13
N ILE A 46 6.03 -4.26 0.81
CA ILE A 46 5.78 -4.80 2.15
C ILE A 46 5.01 -6.12 2.07
N GLN A 47 3.95 -6.19 1.24
CA GLN A 47 3.19 -7.41 1.03
C GLN A 47 4.09 -8.55 0.52
N SER A 48 5.00 -8.27 -0.42
CA SER A 48 5.98 -9.24 -0.92
C SER A 48 6.95 -9.69 0.17
N THR A 49 7.52 -8.77 0.95
CA THR A 49 8.45 -9.07 2.03
C THR A 49 7.79 -9.93 3.11
N LEU A 50 6.56 -9.61 3.51
CA LEU A 50 5.80 -10.40 4.49
C LEU A 50 5.52 -11.82 3.96
N TRP A 51 5.24 -11.96 2.67
CA TRP A 51 5.06 -13.27 2.02
C TRP A 51 6.35 -14.08 2.01
N THR A 52 7.49 -13.49 1.68
CA THR A 52 8.79 -14.15 1.72
C THR A 52 9.10 -14.63 3.14
N ILE A 53 8.98 -13.77 4.14
CA ILE A 53 9.29 -14.11 5.55
C ILE A 53 8.32 -15.16 6.10
N THR A 54 7.03 -15.08 5.74
CA THR A 54 6.03 -16.08 6.18
C THR A 54 6.22 -17.42 5.47
N GLY A 55 6.55 -17.39 4.18
CA GLY A 55 6.86 -18.58 3.38
C GLY A 55 8.12 -19.30 3.87
N GLU A 56 9.15 -18.57 4.29
CA GLU A 56 10.34 -19.16 4.91
C GLU A 56 10.03 -19.85 6.25
N ARG A 57 9.05 -19.37 7.03
CA ARG A 57 8.66 -19.99 8.30
C ARG A 57 7.83 -21.27 8.16
N THR A 58 7.33 -21.56 6.96
CA THR A 58 6.47 -22.72 6.70
C THR A 58 7.16 -23.83 5.88
N SER A 59 8.44 -23.65 5.51
CA SER A 59 9.24 -24.65 4.77
C SER A 59 10.16 -25.47 5.66
#